data_AF-A0A9E3WAE5-F1
#
_entry.id   AF-A0A9E3WAE5-F1
#
_cell.length_a   1.000
_cell.length_b   1.000
_cell.length_c   1.000
_cell.angle_alpha   90.00
_cell.angle_beta   90.00
_cell.angle_gamma   90.00
#
_symmetry.space_group_name_H-M   'P 1'
#
loop_
_entity.id
_entity.type
_entity.pdbx_description
1 polymer ?
#
loop_
_entity_poly.entity_id
_entity_poly.type
_entity_poly.pdbx_seq_one_letter_code
_entity_poly.pdbx_strand_id
1 'polypeptide(L)'
;MRKVTGFIVLIATWVLLFYTLTFLTTLILAPWDTALVRPDLGTWQRSANDFFESAPGQYVVALGLIVLSVRLGWAGLRCDHDLRWRFAVINGLCFCAMLVVFMAAALLNNAVFPYPPVSYDPTYEGYHRAVIPGLALLAVCAVWLMSQRRIVNHWLGRQGFQTGYTVRISRS
;
A
#
# COMPACT_ATOMS: atom_id res chain seq x y z
N MET A 1 -13.12 26.86 3.23
CA MET A 1 -11.81 26.40 3.74
C MET A 1 -11.78 24.89 4.01
N ARG A 2 -12.64 24.33 4.89
CA ARG A 2 -12.67 22.88 5.21
C ARG A 2 -12.62 21.92 4.00
N LYS A 3 -13.31 22.26 2.91
CA LYS A 3 -13.35 21.48 1.66
C LYS A 3 -11.98 21.33 0.99
N VAL A 4 -11.21 22.42 0.97
CA VAL A 4 -9.87 22.50 0.36
C VAL A 4 -8.88 21.77 1.27
N THR A 5 -8.95 22.02 2.58
CA THR A 5 -8.11 21.35 3.57
C THR A 5 -8.24 19.83 3.50
N GLY A 6 -9.46 19.29 3.49
CA GLY A 6 -9.66 17.84 3.42
C GLY A 6 -9.11 17.21 2.14
N PHE A 7 -9.14 17.93 1.02
CA PHE A 7 -8.57 17.47 -0.25
C PHE A 7 -7.04 17.48 -0.23
N ILE A 8 -6.43 18.55 0.29
CA ILE A 8 -4.97 18.65 0.45
C ILE A 8 -4.46 17.53 1.36
N VAL A 9 -5.11 17.30 2.50
CA VAL A 9 -4.72 16.23 3.43
C VAL A 9 -4.85 14.86 2.77
N LEU A 10 -5.93 14.61 2.02
CA LEU A 10 -6.09 13.36 1.30
C LEU A 10 -4.96 13.12 0.28
N ILE A 11 -4.63 14.13 -0.53
CA ILE A 11 -3.51 14.04 -1.48
C ILE A 11 -2.19 13.77 -0.75
N ALA A 12 -1.93 14.50 0.33
CA ALA A 12 -0.72 14.30 1.14
C ALA A 12 -0.62 12.86 1.66
N THR A 13 -1.73 12.25 2.11
CA THR A 13 -1.73 10.85 2.54
C THR A 13 -1.47 9.87 1.41
N TRP A 14 -1.96 10.13 0.18
CA TRP A 14 -1.61 9.29 -0.98
C TRP A 14 -0.15 9.43 -1.37
N VAL A 15 0.41 10.64 -1.35
CA VAL A 15 1.84 10.87 -1.61
C VAL A 15 2.70 10.14 -0.58
N LEU A 16 2.34 10.24 0.70
CA LEU A 16 3.02 9.51 1.78
C LEU A 16 2.97 7.99 1.56
N LEU A 17 1.79 7.44 1.27
CA LEU A 17 1.63 6.03 0.96
C LEU A 17 2.41 5.62 -0.29
N PHE A 18 2.42 6.44 -1.35
CA PHE A 18 3.16 6.17 -2.57
C PHE A 18 4.66 5.99 -2.31
N TYR A 19 5.29 6.93 -1.60
CA TYR A 19 6.71 6.84 -1.27
C TYR A 19 7.00 5.68 -0.31
N THR A 20 6.13 5.44 0.66
CA THR A 20 6.28 4.32 1.60
C THR A 20 6.20 2.97 0.89
N LEU A 21 5.20 2.79 0.01
CA LEU A 21 5.04 1.58 -0.77
C LEU A 21 6.21 1.39 -1.73
N THR A 22 6.69 2.45 -2.38
CA THR A 22 7.87 2.39 -3.25
C THR A 22 9.09 1.90 -2.47
N PHE A 23 9.38 2.54 -1.34
CA PHE A 23 10.50 2.18 -0.48
C PHE A 23 10.42 0.73 0.01
N LEU A 24 9.27 0.30 0.50
CA LEU A 24 9.05 -1.08 0.95
C LEU A 24 9.11 -2.09 -0.21
N THR A 25 8.65 -1.70 -1.41
CA THR A 25 8.74 -2.54 -2.61
C THR A 25 10.20 -2.79 -2.97
N THR A 26 11.05 -1.78 -2.96
CA THR A 26 12.49 -1.94 -3.20
C THR A 26 13.13 -2.84 -2.14
N LEU A 27 12.85 -2.63 -0.85
CA LEU A 27 13.38 -3.48 0.22
C LEU A 27 13.00 -4.96 0.10
N ILE A 28 11.81 -5.25 -0.46
CA ILE A 28 11.29 -6.62 -0.57
C ILE A 28 11.73 -7.26 -1.90
N LEU A 29 11.63 -6.52 -3.01
CA LEU A 29 11.76 -7.05 -4.36
C LEU A 29 13.15 -6.84 -4.98
N ALA A 30 13.96 -5.96 -4.40
CA ALA A 30 15.37 -5.76 -4.72
C ALA A 30 16.26 -5.99 -3.49
N PRO A 31 16.23 -7.20 -2.89
CA PRO A 31 16.94 -7.46 -1.63
C PRO A 31 18.47 -7.41 -1.78
N TRP A 32 19.00 -7.45 -3.01
CA TRP A 32 20.44 -7.35 -3.27
C TRP A 32 20.94 -5.91 -3.46
N ASP A 33 20.07 -4.90 -3.32
CA ASP A 33 20.51 -3.52 -3.42
C ASP A 33 21.48 -3.15 -2.28
N THR A 34 21.26 -3.72 -1.09
CA THR A 34 22.14 -3.58 0.09
C THR A 34 23.19 -4.67 0.23
N ALA A 35 23.18 -5.68 -0.65
CA ALA A 35 24.08 -6.82 -0.56
C ALA A 35 25.46 -6.50 -1.11
N LEU A 36 26.50 -7.06 -0.48
CA LEU A 36 27.89 -6.95 -0.96
C LEU A 36 28.10 -7.67 -2.29
N VAL A 37 27.38 -8.77 -2.52
CA VAL A 37 27.45 -9.55 -3.75
C VAL A 37 26.06 -9.75 -4.31
N ARG A 38 25.92 -9.54 -5.63
CA ARG A 38 24.67 -9.67 -6.37
C ARG A 38 24.71 -10.94 -7.25
N PRO A 39 23.56 -11.55 -7.57
CA PRO A 39 23.53 -12.72 -8.47
C PRO A 39 24.08 -12.36 -9.85
N ASP A 40 24.65 -13.35 -10.54
CA ASP A 40 25.18 -13.17 -11.88
C ASP A 40 24.12 -12.67 -12.87
N LEU A 41 24.58 -11.91 -13.88
CA LEU A 41 23.75 -11.45 -14.99
C LEU A 41 23.13 -12.64 -15.75
N GLY A 42 21.89 -12.48 -16.21
CA GLY A 42 21.14 -13.53 -16.93
C GLY A 42 20.36 -14.48 -16.03
N THR A 43 20.50 -14.39 -14.70
CA THR A 43 19.62 -15.09 -13.75
C THR A 43 18.27 -14.38 -13.61
N TRP A 44 17.21 -15.13 -13.29
CA TRP A 44 15.89 -14.54 -13.08
C TRP A 44 15.87 -13.65 -11.82
N GLN A 45 16.67 -13.99 -10.81
CA GLN A 45 16.83 -13.23 -9.58
C GLN A 45 17.41 -11.85 -9.86
N ARG A 46 18.50 -11.81 -10.65
CA ARG A 46 19.15 -10.56 -11.05
C ARG A 46 18.21 -9.69 -11.87
N SER A 47 17.51 -10.29 -12.84
CA SER A 47 16.57 -9.57 -13.71
C SER A 47 15.40 -8.95 -12.91
N ALA A 48 14.86 -9.67 -11.94
CA ALA A 48 13.80 -9.18 -11.07
C ALA A 48 14.29 -8.07 -10.13
N ASN A 49 15.45 -8.25 -9.51
CA ASN A 49 16.08 -7.23 -8.69
C ASN A 49 16.27 -5.93 -9.47
N ASP A 50 16.91 -5.99 -10.64
CA ASP A 50 17.25 -4.82 -11.45
C ASP A 50 16.00 -4.05 -11.91
N PHE A 51 14.88 -4.76 -12.14
CA PHE A 51 13.60 -4.13 -12.44
C PHE A 51 13.07 -3.30 -11.27
N PHE A 52 13.17 -3.80 -10.03
CA PHE A 52 12.64 -3.10 -8.84
C PHE A 52 13.64 -2.18 -8.14
N GLU A 53 14.94 -2.26 -8.48
CA GLU A 53 15.99 -1.38 -7.96
C GLU A 53 15.85 0.06 -8.47
N SER A 54 15.26 0.25 -9.66
CA SER A 54 15.20 1.56 -10.31
C SER A 54 13.84 1.87 -10.96
N ALA A 55 13.69 3.13 -11.38
CA ALA A 55 12.52 3.55 -12.14
C ALA A 55 12.54 2.92 -13.54
N PRO A 56 11.39 2.50 -14.09
CA PRO A 56 10.04 2.68 -13.56
C PRO A 56 9.55 1.55 -12.62
N GLY A 57 10.25 0.41 -12.57
CA GLY A 57 9.72 -0.81 -11.94
C GLY A 57 9.46 -0.66 -10.44
N GLN A 58 10.32 0.07 -9.72
CA GLN A 58 10.11 0.37 -8.29
C GLN A 58 8.76 1.05 -7.98
N TYR A 59 8.20 1.79 -8.94
CA TYR A 59 6.94 2.53 -8.75
C TYR A 59 5.68 1.73 -9.10
N VAL A 60 5.81 0.60 -9.81
CA VAL A 60 4.66 -0.08 -10.44
C VAL A 60 3.62 -0.51 -9.40
N VAL A 61 4.08 -1.11 -8.29
CA VAL A 61 3.20 -1.59 -7.21
C VAL A 61 2.50 -0.41 -6.52
N ALA A 62 3.27 0.60 -6.10
CA ALA A 62 2.75 1.79 -5.45
C ALA A 62 1.74 2.53 -6.34
N LEU A 63 2.07 2.74 -7.62
CA LEU A 63 1.20 3.39 -8.59
C LEU A 63 -0.10 2.61 -8.79
N GLY A 64 -0.03 1.29 -8.98
CA GLY A 64 -1.21 0.44 -9.14
C GLY A 64 -2.16 0.53 -7.94
N LEU A 65 -1.61 0.46 -6.72
CA LEU A 65 -2.38 0.55 -5.47
C LEU A 65 -3.01 1.94 -5.27
N ILE A 66 -2.27 3.02 -5.53
CA ILE A 66 -2.78 4.39 -5.43
C ILE A 66 -3.87 4.65 -6.48
N VAL A 67 -3.66 4.24 -7.73
CA VAL A 67 -4.67 4.37 -8.80
C VAL A 67 -5.95 3.62 -8.43
N LEU A 68 -5.83 2.40 -7.89
CA LEU A 68 -6.97 1.62 -7.43
C LEU A 68 -7.70 2.32 -6.27
N SER A 69 -6.96 2.86 -5.31
CA SER A 69 -7.52 3.63 -4.18
C SER A 69 -8.30 4.86 -4.66
N VAL A 70 -7.72 5.65 -5.57
CA VAL A 70 -8.36 6.82 -6.18
C VAL A 70 -9.62 6.41 -6.93
N ARG A 71 -9.54 5.35 -7.74
CA ARG A 71 -10.66 4.84 -8.54
C ARG A 71 -11.83 4.40 -7.66
N LEU A 72 -11.57 3.72 -6.55
CA LEU A 72 -12.61 3.28 -5.61
C LEU A 72 -13.42 4.46 -5.04
N GLY A 73 -12.74 5.56 -4.71
CA GLY A 73 -13.36 6.73 -4.09
C GLY A 73 -13.87 7.81 -5.05
N TRP A 74 -13.50 7.77 -6.33
CA TRP A 74 -13.57 8.92 -7.24
C TRP A 74 -14.89 9.69 -7.24
N ALA A 75 -16.01 8.99 -7.41
CA ALA A 75 -17.33 9.60 -7.46
C ALA A 75 -17.70 10.29 -6.13
N GLY A 76 -17.49 9.59 -5.01
CA GLY A 76 -17.81 10.13 -3.69
C GLY A 76 -16.87 11.25 -3.25
N LEU A 77 -15.58 11.16 -3.59
CA LEU A 77 -14.58 12.16 -3.21
C LEU A 77 -14.86 13.54 -3.84
N ARG A 78 -15.50 13.58 -5.00
CA ARG A 78 -15.92 14.84 -5.65
C ARG A 78 -17.08 15.51 -4.90
N CYS A 79 -18.01 14.72 -4.35
CA CYS A 79 -19.29 15.22 -3.83
C CYS A 79 -19.30 15.39 -2.31
N ASP A 80 -18.57 14.56 -1.55
CA ASP A 80 -18.69 14.45 -0.09
C ASP A 80 -17.36 14.75 0.62
N HIS A 81 -17.38 15.73 1.53
CA HIS A 81 -16.20 16.14 2.30
C HIS A 81 -15.87 15.19 3.43
N ASP A 82 -16.87 14.56 4.04
CA ASP A 82 -16.67 13.60 5.12
C ASP A 82 -16.01 12.34 4.57
N LEU A 83 -16.34 11.96 3.33
CA LEU A 83 -15.69 10.85 2.66
C LEU A 83 -14.19 11.08 2.47
N ARG A 84 -13.77 12.32 2.12
CA ARG A 84 -12.35 12.68 1.97
C ARG A 84 -11.59 12.48 3.27
N TRP A 85 -12.16 12.94 4.38
CA TRP A 85 -11.55 12.77 5.71
C TRP A 85 -11.46 11.31 6.13
N ARG A 86 -12.51 10.53 5.89
CA ARG A 86 -12.50 9.09 6.18
C ARG A 86 -11.42 8.36 5.37
N PHE A 87 -11.25 8.70 4.09
CA PHE A 87 -10.18 8.17 3.26
C PHE A 87 -8.80 8.58 3.77
N ALA A 88 -8.60 9.86 4.12
CA ALA A 88 -7.34 10.34 4.67
C ALA A 88 -6.96 9.63 5.98
N VAL A 89 -7.93 9.44 6.89
CA VAL A 89 -7.73 8.70 8.14
C VAL A 89 -7.36 7.25 7.86
N ILE A 90 -8.10 6.55 6.98
CA ILE A 90 -7.77 5.17 6.61
C ILE A 90 -6.41 5.05 5.93
N ASN A 91 -6.02 6.03 5.10
CA ASN A 91 -4.68 6.06 4.51
C ASN A 91 -3.60 6.23 5.58
N GLY A 92 -3.80 7.13 6.55
CA GLY A 92 -2.88 7.30 7.67
C GLY A 92 -2.77 6.04 8.55
N LEU A 93 -3.89 5.38 8.84
CA LEU A 93 -3.90 4.11 9.56
C LEU A 93 -3.18 3.00 8.78
N CYS A 94 -3.38 2.94 7.45
CA CYS A 94 -2.66 2.02 6.58
C CYS A 94 -1.15 2.27 6.62
N PHE A 95 -0.71 3.53 6.53
CA PHE A 95 0.69 3.91 6.68
C PHE A 95 1.29 3.40 7.99
N CYS A 96 0.65 3.69 9.13
CA CYS A 96 1.11 3.20 10.43
C CYS A 96 1.13 1.67 10.50
N ALA A 97 0.08 1.02 9.98
CA ALA A 97 -0.01 -0.44 9.96
C ALA A 97 1.11 -1.07 9.12
N MET A 98 1.44 -0.50 7.96
CA MET A 98 2.56 -0.98 7.15
C MET A 98 3.88 -0.93 7.91
N LEU A 99 4.19 0.18 8.61
CA LEU A 99 5.43 0.30 9.38
C LEU A 99 5.51 -0.74 10.52
N VAL A 100 4.45 -0.86 11.31
CA VAL A 100 4.41 -1.77 12.46
C VAL A 100 4.44 -3.23 12.00
N VAL A 101 3.61 -3.59 11.03
CA VAL A 101 3.51 -4.96 10.52
C VAL A 101 4.78 -5.35 9.79
N PHE A 102 5.36 -4.47 8.97
CA PHE A 102 6.63 -4.75 8.30
C PHE A 102 7.75 -5.00 9.30
N MET A 103 7.89 -4.15 10.32
CA MET A 103 8.91 -4.33 11.36
C MET A 103 8.74 -5.67 12.09
N ALA A 104 7.53 -5.97 12.55
CA ALA A 104 7.22 -7.23 13.23
C ALA A 104 7.46 -8.44 12.32
N ALA A 105 7.05 -8.36 11.05
CA ALA A 105 7.23 -9.41 10.06
C ALA A 105 8.71 -9.62 9.72
N ALA A 106 9.52 -8.56 9.65
CA ALA A 106 10.96 -8.65 9.42
C ALA A 106 11.69 -9.32 10.60
N LEU A 107 11.32 -8.97 11.84
CA LEU A 107 11.84 -9.62 13.03
C LEU A 107 11.47 -11.11 13.07
N LEU A 108 10.21 -11.43 12.75
CA LEU A 108 9.76 -12.82 12.66
C LEU A 108 10.47 -13.57 11.53
N ASN A 109 10.68 -12.94 10.38
CA ASN A 109 11.40 -13.54 9.26
C ASN A 109 12.83 -13.92 9.67
N ASN A 110 13.53 -13.06 10.40
CA ASN A 110 14.85 -13.35 10.91
C ASN A 110 14.86 -14.49 11.95
N ALA A 111 13.76 -14.71 12.67
CA ALA A 111 13.64 -15.83 13.60
C ALA A 111 13.37 -17.17 12.87
N VAL A 112 12.56 -17.15 11.81
CA VAL A 112 12.19 -18.35 11.02
C VAL A 112 13.30 -18.72 10.01
N PHE A 113 13.91 -17.72 9.40
CA PHE A 113 15.01 -17.83 8.45
C PHE A 113 16.24 -17.13 9.03
N PRO A 114 16.86 -17.70 10.08
CA PRO A 114 18.01 -17.10 10.72
C PRO A 114 19.18 -16.99 9.74
N TYR A 115 19.85 -15.84 9.79
CA TYR A 115 21.06 -15.65 9.01
C TYR A 115 22.19 -16.48 9.63
N PRO A 116 22.89 -17.31 8.85
CA PRO A 116 24.02 -18.04 9.38
C PRO A 116 25.09 -17.06 9.87
N PRO A 117 25.68 -17.26 11.06
CA PRO A 117 26.67 -16.35 11.63
C PRO A 117 28.04 -16.39 10.91
N VAL A 118 28.12 -17.00 9.73
CA VAL A 118 29.38 -17.35 9.07
C VAL A 118 29.63 -16.43 7.88
N SER A 119 30.75 -15.71 7.96
CA SER A 119 31.31 -14.73 7.02
C SER A 119 31.72 -15.28 5.64
N TYR A 120 31.35 -16.51 5.28
CA TYR A 120 31.84 -17.18 4.06
C TYR A 120 30.80 -17.36 2.96
N ASP A 121 29.55 -16.96 3.19
CA ASP A 121 28.59 -16.75 2.09
C ASP A 121 28.18 -15.26 2.07
N PRO A 122 29.06 -14.36 1.59
CA PRO A 122 28.71 -12.96 1.34
C PRO A 122 27.66 -12.80 0.21
N THR A 123 27.14 -13.91 -0.33
CA THR A 123 26.39 -14.03 -1.57
C THR A 123 24.89 -14.30 -1.41
N TYR A 124 24.37 -14.54 -0.19
CA TYR A 124 22.97 -14.97 -0.02
C TYR A 124 22.05 -13.99 0.75
N GLU A 125 21.86 -12.78 0.22
CA GLU A 125 20.67 -11.94 0.52
C GLU A 125 19.51 -12.32 -0.42
N GLY A 126 19.00 -13.55 -0.29
CA GLY A 126 17.96 -14.07 -1.17
C GLY A 126 16.54 -13.58 -0.83
N TYR A 127 15.63 -13.71 -1.79
CA TYR A 127 14.19 -13.43 -1.64
C TYR A 127 13.51 -14.10 -0.42
N HIS A 128 14.10 -15.15 0.15
CA HIS A 128 13.62 -15.80 1.38
C HIS A 128 13.51 -14.82 2.57
N ARG A 129 14.29 -13.73 2.58
CA ARG A 129 14.21 -12.66 3.60
C ARG A 129 12.98 -11.77 3.47
N ALA A 130 12.41 -11.73 2.27
CA ALA A 130 11.32 -10.85 1.90
C ALA A 130 9.96 -11.56 1.91
N VAL A 131 9.90 -12.87 2.11
CA VAL A 131 8.66 -13.66 2.04
C VAL A 131 7.67 -13.24 3.11
N ILE A 132 8.04 -13.30 4.39
CA ILE A 132 7.11 -12.97 5.47
C ILE A 132 6.75 -11.46 5.46
N PRO A 133 7.69 -10.51 5.33
CA PRO A 133 7.35 -9.09 5.23
C PRO A 133 6.50 -8.76 4.00
N GLY A 134 6.79 -9.36 2.85
CA GLY A 134 6.04 -9.17 1.61
C GLY A 134 4.60 -9.66 1.74
N LEU A 135 4.39 -10.87 2.24
CA LEU A 135 3.04 -11.41 2.48
C LEU A 135 2.26 -10.58 3.50
N ALA A 136 2.93 -10.14 4.58
CA ALA A 136 2.30 -9.32 5.60
C ALA A 136 1.87 -7.95 5.04
N LEU A 137 2.71 -7.30 4.23
CA LEU A 137 2.35 -6.04 3.58
C LEU A 137 1.24 -6.21 2.54
N LEU A 138 1.24 -7.30 1.76
CA LEU A 138 0.14 -7.62 0.85
C LEU A 138 -1.18 -7.73 1.61
N ALA A 139 -1.19 -8.38 2.78
CA ALA A 139 -2.37 -8.48 3.63
C ALA A 139 -2.83 -7.10 4.14
N VAL A 140 -1.90 -6.24 4.59
CA VAL A 140 -2.23 -4.86 5.01
C VAL A 140 -2.83 -4.06 3.84
N CYS A 141 -2.25 -4.14 2.65
CA CYS A 141 -2.76 -3.46 1.46
C CYS A 141 -4.16 -3.95 1.08
N ALA A 142 -4.39 -5.27 1.15
CA ALA A 142 -5.70 -5.85 0.89
C ALA A 142 -6.75 -5.36 1.91
N VAL A 143 -6.42 -5.36 3.20
CA VAL A 143 -7.31 -4.85 4.27
C VAL A 143 -7.61 -3.37 4.09
N TRP A 144 -6.61 -2.56 3.70
CA TRP A 144 -6.78 -1.15 3.40
C TRP A 144 -7.78 -0.92 2.25
N LEU A 145 -7.60 -1.60 1.11
CA LEU A 145 -8.50 -1.47 -0.04
C LEU A 145 -9.92 -1.99 0.27
N MET A 146 -10.03 -3.10 1.01
CA MET A 146 -11.33 -3.60 1.48
C MET A 146 -12.03 -2.60 2.38
N SER A 147 -11.29 -1.94 3.27
CA SER A 147 -11.84 -0.92 4.17
C SER A 147 -12.33 0.31 3.40
N GLN A 148 -11.57 0.77 2.40
CA GLN A 148 -12.02 1.83 1.50
C GLN A 148 -13.30 1.44 0.75
N ARG A 149 -13.35 0.23 0.18
CA ARG A 149 -14.55 -0.29 -0.49
C ARG A 149 -15.77 -0.33 0.44
N ARG A 150 -15.61 -0.76 1.69
CA ARG A 150 -16.69 -0.77 2.70
C ARG A 150 -17.21 0.64 2.98
N ILE A 151 -16.32 1.63 3.12
CA ILE A 151 -16.72 3.03 3.30
C ILE A 151 -17.54 3.53 2.12
N VAL A 152 -17.08 3.26 0.88
CA VAL A 152 -17.77 3.68 -0.34
C VAL A 152 -19.14 3.03 -0.44
N ASN A 153 -19.26 1.72 -0.17
CA ASN A 153 -20.54 1.02 -0.18
C ASN A 153 -21.52 1.60 0.85
N HIS A 154 -21.05 1.89 2.07
CA HIS A 154 -21.86 2.53 3.10
C HIS A 154 -22.29 3.96 2.69
N TRP A 155 -21.42 4.70 2.01
CA TRP A 155 -21.77 6.00 1.46
C TRP A 155 -22.83 5.91 0.36
N LEU A 156 -22.68 4.99 -0.60
CA LEU A 156 -23.66 4.74 -1.66
C LEU A 156 -25.03 4.34 -1.08
N GLY A 157 -25.05 3.46 -0.07
CA GLY A 157 -26.27 3.08 0.63
C GLY A 157 -27.02 4.28 1.20
N ARG A 158 -26.31 5.20 1.89
CA ARG A 158 -26.92 6.42 2.44
C ARG A 158 -27.54 7.33 1.36
N GLN A 159 -26.90 7.45 0.20
CA GLN A 159 -27.42 8.25 -0.92
C GLN A 159 -28.68 7.63 -1.56
N GLY A 160 -28.71 6.30 -1.70
CA GLY A 160 -29.88 5.56 -2.20
C GLY A 160 -31.10 5.69 -1.29
N PHE A 161 -30.89 5.69 0.03
CA PHE A 161 -31.99 5.95 0.98
C PHE A 161 -32.53 7.38 0.85
N GLN A 162 -31.67 8.39 0.77
CA GLN A 162 -32.13 9.78 0.71
C GLN A 162 -32.96 10.09 -0.54
N THR A 163 -32.58 9.54 -1.69
CA THR A 163 -33.32 9.69 -2.96
C THR A 163 -34.69 8.98 -2.93
N GLY A 164 -34.80 7.81 -2.28
CA GLY A 164 -36.06 7.09 -2.13
C GLY A 164 -37.10 7.82 -1.26
N TYR A 165 -36.67 8.49 -0.18
CA TYR A 165 -37.57 9.25 0.70
C TYR A 165 -38.07 10.55 0.05
N THR A 166 -37.25 11.24 -0.76
CA THR A 166 -37.68 12.49 -1.41
C THR A 166 -38.77 12.24 -2.44
N VAL A 167 -38.71 11.14 -3.19
CA VAL A 167 -39.75 10.78 -4.19
C VAL A 167 -41.08 10.43 -3.52
N ARG A 168 -41.07 9.90 -2.29
CA ARG A 168 -42.30 9.53 -1.58
C ARG A 168 -43.06 10.72 -1.01
N ILE A 169 -42.36 11.76 -0.57
CA ILE A 169 -42.98 12.95 0.03
C ILE A 169 -43.59 13.88 -1.04
N SER A 170 -43.11 13.84 -2.28
CA SER A 170 -43.68 14.69 -3.36
C SER A 170 -44.94 14.11 -4.02
N ARG A 171 -45.43 12.94 -3.57
CA ARG A 171 -46.61 12.25 -4.14
C ARG A 171 -47.78 12.12 -3.16
N SER A 172 -47.64 12.68 -1.96
CA SER A 172 -48.70 12.84 -0.95
C SER A 172 -49.15 14.29 -0.92
#